data_AF-A0A453EYJ0-F1
#
_entry.id   AF-A0A453EYJ0-F1
#
_cell.length_a   1.000
_cell.length_b   1.000
_cell.length_c   1.000
_cell.angle_alpha   90.00
_cell.angle_beta   90.00
_cell.angle_gamma   90.00
#
_symmetry.space_group_name_H-M   'P 1'
#
loop_
_entity.id
_entity.type
_entity.pdbx_description
1 polymer ?
#
loop_
_entity_poly.entity_id
_entity_poly.type
_entity_poly.pdbx_seq_one_letter_code
_entity_poly.pdbx_strand_id
1 'polypeptide(L)'
;GGDVVVLYASLYDDVRMVVNLSGRFYLEKGIEERLGKEFLDRINKEGYIDVTNKSGNVLYTVTKESLMERLNTDMHATSLSISKECSFFTVHGSADEIIPVEDAYEFAKHIPTHKLCVVEGADHCYTRHRKELSDAVVGFITSKKVPKNVILYVVLCSIASGLLAPLISLR
;
A
#
# COMPACT_ATOMS: atom_id res chain seq x y z
N GLY A 1 1.17 1.88 -2.91
CA GLY A 1 -0.07 2.48 -2.41
C GLY A 1 -0.20 2.28 -0.92
N GLY A 2 -0.38 1.03 -0.48
CA GLY A 2 -0.43 0.69 0.95
C GLY A 2 0.84 1.01 1.75
N ASP A 3 2.01 0.87 1.14
CA ASP A 3 3.31 1.30 1.69
C ASP A 3 3.37 2.81 1.95
N VAL A 4 2.85 3.61 1.01
CA VAL A 4 2.85 5.08 1.10
C VAL A 4 2.04 5.59 2.29
N VAL A 5 0.88 4.99 2.59
CA VAL A 5 0.06 5.45 3.74
C VAL A 5 0.72 5.13 5.08
N VAL A 6 1.51 4.05 5.16
CA VAL A 6 2.33 3.73 6.34
C VAL A 6 3.43 4.78 6.49
N LEU A 7 4.14 5.12 5.40
CA LEU A 7 5.17 6.16 5.41
C LEU A 7 4.61 7.52 5.83
N TYR A 8 3.48 7.93 5.26
CA TYR A 8 2.85 9.20 5.63
C TYR A 8 2.55 9.25 7.14
N ALA A 9 1.89 8.23 7.67
CA ALA A 9 1.52 8.16 9.09
C ALA A 9 2.72 8.07 10.06
N SER A 10 3.89 7.69 9.54
CA SER A 10 5.15 7.67 10.29
C SER A 10 5.82 9.03 10.36
N LEU A 11 5.66 9.84 9.31
CA LEU A 11 6.30 11.15 9.16
C LEU A 11 5.45 12.28 9.73
N TYR A 12 4.12 12.11 9.72
CA TYR A 12 3.17 13.14 10.10
C TYR A 12 2.18 12.62 11.16
N ASP A 13 2.05 13.35 12.26
CA ASP A 13 1.08 13.06 13.35
C ASP A 13 -0.27 13.78 13.15
N ASP A 14 -0.56 14.21 11.91
CA ASP A 14 -1.79 14.92 11.54
C ASP A 14 -2.93 13.98 11.11
N VAL A 15 -2.65 12.67 10.99
CA VAL A 15 -3.63 11.64 10.64
C VAL A 15 -3.97 10.79 11.86
N ARG A 16 -5.27 10.73 12.17
CA ARG A 16 -5.80 9.92 13.30
C ARG A 16 -6.28 8.54 12.89
N MET A 17 -6.41 8.28 11.59
CA MET A 17 -6.94 7.02 11.07
C MET A 17 -6.32 6.69 9.72
N VAL A 18 -5.81 5.47 9.56
CA VAL A 18 -5.24 4.97 8.30
C VAL A 18 -5.92 3.67 7.92
N VAL A 19 -6.23 3.53 6.63
CA VAL A 19 -6.68 2.28 6.02
C VAL A 19 -5.66 1.87 4.96
N ASN A 20 -5.00 0.75 5.20
CA ASN A 20 -4.02 0.12 4.32
C ASN A 20 -4.67 -1.08 3.61
N LEU A 21 -4.63 -1.09 2.27
CA LEU A 21 -5.18 -2.17 1.46
C LEU A 21 -4.04 -2.89 0.75
N SER A 22 -3.87 -4.19 1.06
CA SER A 22 -2.83 -5.04 0.50
C SER A 22 -1.43 -4.39 0.45
N GLY A 23 -1.02 -3.71 1.51
CA GLY A 23 0.28 -3.02 1.56
C GLY A 23 1.46 -4.00 1.62
N ARG A 24 2.56 -3.68 0.93
CA ARG A 24 3.81 -4.44 0.99
C ARG A 24 4.67 -3.93 2.14
N PHE A 25 5.13 -4.84 2.99
CA PHE A 25 6.07 -4.58 4.09
C PHE A 25 7.52 -4.67 3.59
N TYR A 26 7.84 -5.72 2.83
CA TYR A 26 9.19 -5.96 2.32
C TYR A 26 9.36 -5.32 0.93
N LEU A 27 9.76 -4.05 0.88
CA LEU A 27 9.75 -3.25 -0.36
C LEU A 27 10.74 -3.70 -1.44
N GLU A 28 11.75 -4.48 -1.05
CA GLU A 28 12.71 -5.13 -1.95
C GLU A 28 12.10 -6.25 -2.79
N LYS A 29 10.95 -6.80 -2.37
CA LYS A 29 10.24 -7.86 -3.10
C LYS A 29 9.31 -7.28 -4.18
N GLY A 30 9.02 -8.08 -5.21
CA GLY A 30 8.07 -7.69 -6.27
C GLY A 30 8.65 -6.73 -7.33
N ILE A 31 9.95 -6.41 -7.27
CA ILE A 31 10.59 -5.45 -8.17
C ILE A 31 10.92 -6.09 -9.51
N GLU A 32 11.51 -7.29 -9.52
CA GLU A 32 11.86 -7.99 -10.76
C GLU A 32 10.61 -8.35 -11.56
N GLU A 33 9.55 -8.79 -10.90
CA GLU A 33 8.25 -9.09 -11.52
C GLU A 33 7.65 -7.86 -12.21
N ARG A 34 7.95 -6.67 -11.69
CA ARG A 34 7.42 -5.39 -12.18
C ARG A 34 8.30 -4.71 -13.21
N LEU A 35 9.63 -4.78 -13.06
CA LEU A 35 10.61 -4.08 -13.91
C LEU A 35 11.29 -5.00 -14.93
N GLY A 36 11.09 -6.30 -14.78
CA GLY A 36 11.74 -7.34 -15.56
C GLY A 36 13.11 -7.73 -15.02
N LYS A 37 13.68 -8.79 -15.60
CA LYS A 37 15.04 -9.24 -15.31
C LYS A 37 16.07 -8.16 -15.63
N GLU A 38 17.21 -8.22 -14.94
CA GLU A 38 18.35 -7.32 -15.16
C GLU A 38 17.98 -5.84 -15.00
N PHE A 39 16.92 -5.54 -14.23
CA PHE A 39 16.46 -4.16 -14.03
C PHE A 39 17.56 -3.28 -13.41
N LEU A 40 18.41 -3.83 -12.54
CA LEU A 40 19.52 -3.09 -11.94
C LEU A 40 20.54 -2.63 -12.98
N ASP A 41 20.90 -3.49 -13.95
CA ASP A 41 21.86 -3.12 -14.99
C ASP A 41 21.26 -2.06 -15.92
N ARG A 42 20.01 -2.26 -16.33
CA ARG A 42 19.27 -1.32 -17.19
C ARG A 42 19.13 0.05 -16.54
N ILE A 43 18.68 0.10 -15.28
CA ILE A 43 18.47 1.38 -14.58
C ILE A 43 19.79 2.06 -14.20
N ASN A 44 20.87 1.30 -13.97
CA ASN A 44 22.20 1.88 -13.74
C ASN A 44 22.79 2.49 -15.00
N LYS A 45 22.51 1.92 -16.17
CA LYS A 45 22.96 2.42 -17.47
C LYS A 45 22.16 3.63 -17.94
N GLU A 46 20.83 3.53 -17.90
CA GLU A 46 19.94 4.53 -18.50
C GLU A 46 19.45 5.58 -17.48
N GLY A 47 19.56 5.31 -16.19
CA GLY A 47 19.05 6.18 -15.11
C GLY A 47 17.55 6.04 -14.84
N TYR A 48 16.81 5.34 -15.70
CA TYR A 48 15.38 5.09 -15.57
C TYR A 48 14.95 3.80 -16.29
N ILE A 49 13.73 3.33 -15.98
CA ILE A 49 13.03 2.25 -16.68
C ILE A 49 11.59 2.68 -16.94
N ASP A 50 11.18 2.62 -18.20
CA ASP A 50 9.76 2.74 -18.55
C ASP A 50 9.05 1.42 -18.36
N VAL A 51 7.95 1.45 -17.62
CA VAL A 51 7.05 0.30 -17.48
C VAL A 51 5.95 0.42 -18.53
N THR A 52 5.86 -0.56 -19.42
CA THR A 52 4.92 -0.54 -20.55
C THR A 52 3.79 -1.55 -20.37
N ASN A 53 2.64 -1.29 -20.99
CA ASN A 53 1.59 -2.29 -21.13
C ASN A 53 1.93 -3.32 -22.23
N LYS A 54 1.05 -4.32 -22.42
CA LYS A 54 1.20 -5.34 -23.47
C LYS A 54 1.24 -4.77 -24.90
N SER A 55 0.72 -3.57 -25.11
CA SER A 55 0.72 -2.86 -26.40
C SER A 55 1.97 -2.00 -26.61
N GLY A 56 2.92 -1.98 -25.66
CA GLY A 56 4.14 -1.18 -25.71
C GLY A 56 3.97 0.28 -25.27
N ASN A 57 2.78 0.69 -24.82
CA ASN A 57 2.57 2.06 -24.33
C ASN A 57 3.17 2.19 -22.92
N VAL A 58 3.95 3.24 -22.70
CA VAL A 58 4.49 3.60 -21.38
C VAL A 58 3.34 3.94 -20.44
N LEU A 59 3.28 3.23 -19.32
CA LEU A 59 2.33 3.47 -18.23
C LEU A 59 2.89 4.49 -17.24
N TYR A 60 4.16 4.33 -16.86
CA TYR A 60 4.91 5.23 -15.97
C TYR A 60 6.41 4.92 -16.06
N THR A 61 7.22 5.83 -15.53
CA THR A 61 8.69 5.73 -15.51
C THR A 61 9.17 5.58 -14.07
N VAL A 62 10.10 4.65 -13.85
CA VAL A 62 10.81 4.47 -12.58
C VAL A 62 12.22 5.04 -12.73
N THR A 63 12.54 6.07 -11.96
CA THR A 63 13.90 6.63 -11.94
C THR A 63 14.79 5.84 -10.99
N LYS A 64 16.10 5.84 -11.24
CA LYS A 64 17.09 5.25 -10.32
C LYS A 64 16.92 5.80 -8.91
N GLU A 65 16.71 7.11 -8.78
CA GLU A 65 16.46 7.77 -7.50
C GLU A 65 15.25 7.16 -6.77
N SER A 66 14.08 7.12 -7.42
CA SER A 66 12.86 6.56 -6.80
C SER A 66 12.98 5.08 -6.43
N LEU A 67 13.74 4.31 -7.20
CA LEU A 67 14.02 2.91 -6.88
C LEU A 67 14.92 2.78 -5.66
N MET A 68 15.97 3.59 -5.56
CA MET A 68 16.87 3.57 -4.41
C MET A 68 16.17 4.08 -3.15
N GLU A 69 15.30 5.08 -3.24
CA GLU A 69 14.45 5.52 -2.12
C GLU A 69 13.58 4.37 -1.61
N ARG A 70 12.92 3.65 -2.52
CA ARG A 70 12.12 2.47 -2.18
C ARG A 70 12.97 1.41 -1.47
N LEU A 71 14.14 1.08 -2.00
CA LEU A 71 15.01 0.04 -1.43
C LEU A 71 15.62 0.42 -0.09
N ASN A 72 15.85 1.71 0.15
CA ASN A 72 16.41 2.23 1.40
C ASN A 72 15.34 2.48 2.48
N THR A 73 14.06 2.33 2.14
CA THR A 73 12.96 2.57 3.07
C THR A 73 12.82 1.41 4.05
N ASP A 74 13.05 1.69 5.34
CA ASP A 74 12.85 0.71 6.42
C ASP A 74 11.40 0.72 6.91
N MET A 75 10.59 -0.21 6.40
CA MET A 75 9.18 -0.35 6.79
C MET A 75 9.00 -0.81 8.24
N HIS A 76 9.99 -1.48 8.83
CA HIS A 76 9.94 -1.88 10.23
C HIS A 76 10.09 -0.65 11.14
N ALA A 77 11.11 0.18 10.92
CA ALA A 77 11.30 1.43 11.64
C ALA A 77 10.10 2.38 11.44
N THR A 78 9.62 2.48 10.19
CA THR A 78 8.42 3.25 9.83
C THR A 78 7.21 2.78 10.65
N SER A 79 6.95 1.48 10.71
CA SER A 79 5.83 0.89 11.45
C SER A 79 5.88 1.17 12.96
N LEU A 80 7.08 1.08 13.56
CA LEU A 80 7.28 1.36 14.97
C LEU A 80 7.08 2.84 15.34
N SER A 81 7.34 3.74 14.39
CA SER A 81 7.22 5.18 14.61
C SER A 81 5.80 5.74 14.49
N ILE A 82 4.84 4.92 14.03
CA ILE A 82 3.44 5.35 13.92
C ILE A 82 2.89 5.69 15.31
N SER A 83 2.28 6.88 15.39
CA SER A 83 1.67 7.43 16.60
C SER A 83 0.66 6.48 17.22
N LYS A 84 0.72 6.32 18.54
CA LYS A 84 -0.27 5.55 19.32
C LYS A 84 -1.67 6.17 19.31
N GLU A 85 -1.78 7.41 18.84
CA GLU A 85 -3.06 8.08 18.64
C GLU A 85 -3.64 7.88 17.23
N CYS A 86 -2.85 7.31 16.31
CA CYS A 86 -3.31 6.96 14.97
C CYS A 86 -3.92 5.55 14.99
N SER A 87 -5.20 5.40 14.68
CA SER A 87 -5.82 4.08 14.50
C SER A 87 -5.46 3.51 13.12
N PHE A 88 -4.75 2.39 13.08
CA PHE A 88 -4.28 1.79 11.82
C PHE A 88 -5.08 0.52 11.49
N PHE A 89 -5.60 0.41 10.27
CA PHE A 89 -6.35 -0.76 9.82
C PHE A 89 -5.81 -1.29 8.50
N THR A 90 -5.44 -2.57 8.46
CA THR A 90 -5.11 -3.25 7.21
C THR A 90 -6.24 -4.21 6.81
N VAL A 91 -6.64 -4.15 5.54
CA VAL A 91 -7.39 -5.25 4.89
C VAL A 91 -6.44 -5.92 3.91
N HIS A 92 -6.41 -7.25 3.89
CA HIS A 92 -5.57 -8.05 2.99
C HIS A 92 -6.33 -9.29 2.50
N GLY A 93 -6.11 -9.72 1.27
CA GLY A 93 -6.69 -10.96 0.76
C GLY A 93 -5.79 -12.18 1.02
N SER A 94 -6.35 -13.32 1.46
CA SER A 94 -5.52 -14.51 1.73
C SER A 94 -4.97 -15.18 0.45
N ALA A 95 -5.58 -14.91 -0.71
CA ALA A 95 -5.16 -15.41 -2.01
C ALA A 95 -4.48 -14.32 -2.87
N ASP A 96 -3.87 -13.33 -2.22
CA ASP A 96 -3.12 -12.26 -2.88
C ASP A 96 -1.78 -12.81 -3.42
N GLU A 97 -1.72 -13.06 -4.72
CA GLU A 97 -0.52 -13.56 -5.41
C GLU A 97 0.50 -12.45 -5.73
N ILE A 98 0.14 -11.18 -5.52
CA ILE A 98 1.03 -10.04 -5.82
C ILE A 98 1.78 -9.64 -4.56
N ILE A 99 1.06 -9.47 -3.44
CA ILE A 99 1.64 -9.15 -2.13
C ILE A 99 1.21 -10.24 -1.15
N PRO A 100 2.16 -11.05 -0.64
CA PRO A 100 1.84 -12.13 0.27
C PRO A 100 1.13 -11.60 1.52
N VAL A 101 0.13 -12.34 2.01
CA VAL A 101 -0.65 -11.96 3.19
C VAL A 101 0.21 -11.80 4.44
N GLU A 102 1.38 -12.44 4.46
CA GLU A 102 2.40 -12.34 5.49
C GLU A 102 2.87 -10.89 5.73
N ASP A 103 2.90 -10.05 4.70
CA ASP A 103 3.25 -8.63 4.84
C ASP A 103 2.24 -7.90 5.75
N ALA A 104 0.96 -8.30 5.72
CA ALA A 104 -0.06 -7.75 6.61
C ALA A 104 0.16 -8.15 8.08
N TYR A 105 0.66 -9.37 8.31
CA TYR A 105 1.00 -9.85 9.65
C TYR A 105 2.22 -9.10 10.22
N GLU A 106 3.21 -8.77 9.39
CA GLU A 106 4.35 -7.95 9.84
C GLU A 106 3.92 -6.55 10.26
N PHE A 107 3.04 -5.89 9.49
CA PHE A 107 2.45 -4.62 9.94
C PHE A 107 1.71 -4.77 11.28
N ALA A 108 0.89 -5.82 11.43
CA ALA A 108 0.12 -6.06 12.65
C ALA A 108 0.99 -6.30 13.89
N LYS A 109 2.18 -6.87 13.70
CA LYS A 109 3.16 -7.13 14.76
C LYS A 109 3.86 -5.85 15.24
N HIS A 110 4.09 -4.90 14.32
CA HIS A 110 4.95 -3.75 14.58
C HIS A 110 4.19 -2.43 14.83
N ILE A 111 2.97 -2.28 14.29
CA ILE A 111 2.17 -1.07 14.48
C ILE A 111 1.34 -1.18 15.79
N PRO A 112 1.51 -0.29 16.79
CA PRO A 112 0.94 -0.46 18.13
C PRO A 112 -0.60 -0.50 18.20
N THR A 113 -1.27 0.18 17.29
CA THR A 113 -2.73 0.43 17.26
C THR A 113 -3.43 -0.33 16.14
N HIS A 114 -2.75 -1.35 15.62
CA HIS A 114 -3.17 -2.04 14.41
C HIS A 114 -4.43 -2.89 14.60
N LYS A 115 -5.26 -2.90 13.56
CA LYS A 115 -6.28 -3.91 13.34
C LYS A 115 -6.06 -4.54 11.97
N LEU A 116 -6.20 -5.86 11.90
CA LEU A 116 -6.08 -6.62 10.67
C LEU A 116 -7.41 -7.30 10.33
N CYS A 117 -7.80 -7.21 9.06
CA CYS A 117 -8.86 -8.02 8.46
C CYS A 117 -8.29 -8.79 7.27
N VAL A 118 -8.21 -10.11 7.38
CA VAL A 118 -7.88 -10.98 6.26
C VAL A 118 -9.19 -11.46 5.63
N VAL A 119 -9.36 -11.21 4.33
CA VAL A 119 -10.51 -11.67 3.55
C VAL A 119 -10.13 -12.97 2.87
N GLU A 120 -10.72 -14.07 3.34
CA GLU A 120 -10.43 -15.41 2.84
C GLU A 120 -10.75 -15.54 1.34
N GLY A 121 -9.83 -16.09 0.56
CA GLY A 121 -9.95 -16.29 -0.88
C GLY A 121 -9.85 -15.01 -1.73
N ALA A 122 -9.65 -13.83 -1.13
CA ALA A 122 -9.53 -12.60 -1.89
C ALA A 122 -8.16 -12.45 -2.55
N ASP A 123 -8.18 -12.03 -3.82
CA ASP A 123 -7.02 -11.65 -4.61
C ASP A 123 -6.58 -10.21 -4.30
N HIS A 124 -5.43 -9.79 -4.84
CA HIS A 124 -4.87 -8.45 -4.64
C HIS A 124 -5.87 -7.31 -4.92
N CYS A 125 -6.71 -7.50 -5.94
CA CYS A 125 -7.66 -6.51 -6.42
C CYS A 125 -9.07 -6.68 -5.81
N TYR A 126 -9.27 -7.67 -4.93
CA TYR A 126 -10.56 -8.03 -4.34
C TYR A 126 -11.66 -8.23 -5.39
N THR A 127 -11.33 -8.76 -6.58
CA THR A 127 -12.19 -8.82 -7.76
C THR A 127 -13.56 -9.45 -7.47
N ARG A 128 -13.57 -10.50 -6.63
CA ARG A 128 -14.78 -11.21 -6.18
C ARG A 128 -15.21 -10.90 -4.75
N HIS A 129 -14.48 -10.03 -4.05
CA HIS A 129 -14.66 -9.75 -2.62
C HIS A 129 -14.79 -8.25 -2.32
N ARG A 130 -15.22 -7.46 -3.31
CA ARG A 130 -15.37 -5.99 -3.17
C ARG A 130 -16.36 -5.61 -2.08
N LYS A 131 -17.41 -6.41 -1.87
CA LYS A 131 -18.40 -6.15 -0.84
C LYS A 131 -17.80 -6.32 0.55
N GLU A 132 -17.08 -7.42 0.76
CA GLU A 132 -16.38 -7.74 2.00
C GLU A 132 -15.33 -6.69 2.33
N LEU A 133 -14.54 -6.27 1.34
CA LEU A 133 -13.62 -5.15 1.46
C LEU A 133 -14.35 -3.87 1.90
N SER A 134 -15.42 -3.50 1.19
CA SER A 134 -16.21 -2.29 1.48
C SER A 134 -16.80 -2.33 2.89
N ASP A 135 -17.42 -3.45 3.28
CA ASP A 135 -18.04 -3.62 4.59
C ASP A 135 -16.99 -3.53 5.70
N ALA A 136 -15.81 -4.11 5.51
CA ALA A 136 -14.71 -4.04 6.47
C ALA A 136 -14.21 -2.60 6.66
N VAL A 137 -13.99 -1.87 5.56
CA VAL A 137 -13.51 -0.48 5.59
C VAL A 137 -14.54 0.46 6.20
N VAL A 138 -15.81 0.39 5.75
CA VAL A 138 -16.91 1.22 6.28
C VAL A 138 -17.15 0.88 7.75
N GLY A 139 -17.15 -0.40 8.12
CA GLY A 139 -17.29 -0.85 9.50
C GLY A 139 -16.21 -0.26 10.40
N PHE A 140 -14.95 -0.30 9.96
CA PHE A 140 -13.85 0.30 10.72
C PHE A 140 -14.03 1.81 10.91
N ILE A 141 -14.32 2.55 9.84
CA ILE A 141 -14.48 4.01 9.86
C ILE A 141 -15.63 4.42 10.79
N THR A 142 -16.79 3.77 10.65
CA THR A 142 -18.01 4.09 11.40
C THR A 142 -17.97 3.65 12.87
N SER A 143 -17.17 2.64 13.22
CA SER A 143 -17.05 2.13 14.59
C SER A 143 -16.35 3.09 15.56
N LYS A 144 -15.60 4.06 15.05
CA LYS A 144 -14.90 5.07 15.85
C LYS A 144 -15.75 6.34 15.84
N LYS A 145 -16.01 6.93 17.02
CA LYS A 145 -16.60 8.28 17.11
C LYS A 145 -15.61 9.25 16.47
N VAL A 146 -15.80 9.54 15.19
CA VAL A 146 -14.90 10.36 14.37
C VAL A 146 -14.81 11.78 14.97
N PRO A 147 -13.65 12.23 15.47
CA PRO A 147 -13.41 13.65 15.63
C PRO A 147 -13.43 14.28 14.23
N LYS A 148 -13.91 15.52 14.11
CA LYS A 148 -14.22 16.23 12.86
C LYS A 148 -13.08 16.34 11.81
N ASN A 149 -11.89 15.78 12.07
CA ASN A 149 -10.70 15.82 11.22
C ASN A 149 -10.19 14.39 10.92
N VAL A 150 -10.95 13.59 10.18
CA VAL A 150 -10.45 12.33 9.62
C VAL A 150 -9.96 12.59 8.21
N ILE A 151 -8.64 12.58 8.01
CA ILE A 151 -8.09 12.46 6.67
C ILE A 151 -8.07 10.98 6.34
N LEU A 152 -9.09 10.53 5.63
CA LEU A 152 -9.18 9.16 5.13
C LEU A 152 -8.32 9.03 3.86
N TYR A 153 -7.11 8.52 3.98
CA TYR A 153 -6.31 8.11 2.83
C TYR A 153 -6.65 6.67 2.43
N VAL A 154 -7.62 6.49 1.52
CA VAL A 154 -7.78 5.19 0.83
C VAL A 154 -6.98 5.24 -0.46
N VAL A 155 -5.82 4.60 -0.49
CA VAL A 155 -5.10 4.38 -1.75
C VAL A 155 -5.57 3.04 -2.31
N LEU A 156 -6.56 3.08 -3.22
CA LEU A 156 -6.91 1.94 -4.05
C LEU A 156 -5.71 1.64 -4.97
N CYS A 157 -5.10 0.48 -4.78
CA CYS A 157 -4.03 -0.01 -5.65
C CYS A 157 -4.65 -0.44 -6.99
N SER A 158 -4.78 0.49 -7.95
CA SER A 158 -5.24 0.18 -9.31
C SER A 158 -4.16 -0.56 -10.10
N ILE A 159 -4.01 -1.87 -9.89
CA ILE A 159 -3.28 -2.74 -10.81
C ILE A 159 -4.28 -3.43 -11.75
N ALA A 160 -5.02 -2.65 -12.54
CA ALA A 160 -5.77 -3.16 -13.70
C ALA A 160 -6.35 -2.09 -14.64
N SER A 161 -6.38 -0.82 -14.25
CA SER A 161 -6.85 0.25 -15.15
C SER A 161 -6.07 1.52 -14.85
N GLY A 162 -5.53 2.15 -15.89
CA GLY A 162 -4.69 3.35 -15.83
C GLY A 162 -5.43 4.60 -15.36
N LEU A 163 -6.12 4.53 -14.22
CA LEU A 163 -6.51 5.70 -13.45
C LEU A 163 -5.59 5.77 -12.24
N LEU A 164 -4.82 6.87 -12.15
CA LEU A 164 -4.55 7.48 -10.86
C LEU A 164 -5.90 7.51 -10.12
N ALA A 165 -6.07 6.68 -9.10
CA ALA A 165 -7.17 6.89 -8.17
C ALA A 165 -6.93 8.26 -7.53
N PRO A 166 -7.86 9.22 -7.67
CA PRO A 166 -7.72 10.49 -6.99
C PRO A 166 -7.73 10.24 -5.49
N LEU A 167 -6.90 10.98 -4.77
CA LEU A 167 -7.05 11.20 -3.33
C LEU A 167 -8.49 11.65 -3.06
N ILE A 168 -9.36 10.74 -2.61
CA ILE A 168 -10.69 11.12 -2.17
C ILE A 168 -10.55 11.62 -0.73
N SER A 169 -10.26 12.91 -0.60
CA SER A 169 -10.53 13.64 0.63
C SER A 169 -12.05 13.78 0.76
N LEU A 170 -12.68 12.91 1.55
CA LEU A 170 -14.03 13.16 2.04
C LEU A 170 -13.91 14.27 3.10
N ARG A 171 -14.31 15.49 2.71
CA ARG A 171 -14.57 16.59 3.65
C ARG A 171 -15.87 16.37 4.39
#